data_AF-A0AAD2BWA7-F1
#
_entry.id   AF-A0AAD2BWA7-F1
#
_cell.length_a   1.000
_cell.length_b   1.000
_cell.length_c   1.000
_cell.angle_alpha   90.00
_cell.angle_beta   90.00
_cell.angle_gamma   90.00
#
_symmetry.space_group_name_H-M   'P 1'
#
loop_
_entity.id
_entity.type
_entity.pdbx_description
1 polymer ?
#
loop_
_entity_poly.entity_id
_entity_poly.type
_entity_poly.pdbx_seq_one_letter_code
_entity_poly.pdbx_strand_id
1 'polypeptide(L)'
;MYVTGPASNPTAVLQALAIFAASAGFSVDNNAAYSGGWWLAVHKGACYLNFVTPSSGNYITVYGATGFNGSSAPSAQANSSPGTQCNLVAGPYTAYHFFGSSGSDAYLHVAVEVGANVFTHMQAGSLRAIGGAAPCIYTQCTQWSTYSNGYASYPEVDGINQMPWGFDQGTGFNCVGVVVDGTMRWFYRRGASPSRLGTVWQPGGLQQATVNRSPNTFNGLPILLSIPVCVERAVGNIYSYVGEPADVRLINMKNNNPKDEITIGSDTWKVFPVIAKNPNVNVFNSPNPSSSNYAYAYRKNA
;
A
#
# COMPACT_ATOMS: atom_id res chain seq x y z
N MET A 1 -4.84 15.36 3.28
CA MET A 1 -4.12 15.75 4.51
C MET A 1 -2.81 14.98 4.60
N TYR A 2 -1.79 15.57 5.25
CA TYR A 2 -0.45 15.01 5.33
C TYR A 2 0.25 15.36 6.64
N VAL A 3 0.89 14.37 7.27
CA VAL A 3 1.74 14.56 8.46
C VAL A 3 3.03 13.74 8.31
N THR A 4 4.13 14.24 8.85
CA THR A 4 5.41 13.54 8.89
C THR A 4 6.13 13.79 10.21
N GLY A 5 6.92 12.81 10.64
CA GLY A 5 7.72 12.88 11.87
C GLY A 5 8.60 11.65 12.01
N PRO A 6 9.53 11.63 12.98
CA PRO A 6 10.35 10.46 13.25
C PRO A 6 9.57 9.39 14.02
N ALA A 7 10.03 8.14 13.94
CA ALA A 7 9.55 7.05 14.79
C ALA A 7 10.70 6.13 15.18
N SER A 8 10.70 5.67 16.44
CA SER A 8 11.79 4.84 16.98
C SER A 8 11.67 3.36 16.62
N ASN A 9 10.46 2.87 16.35
CA ASN A 9 10.14 1.47 16.08
C ASN A 9 8.72 1.35 15.46
N PRO A 10 8.29 0.14 15.03
CA PRO A 10 6.96 -0.05 14.45
C PRO A 10 5.80 0.35 15.37
N THR A 11 5.91 0.13 16.68
CA THR A 11 4.90 0.55 17.65
C THR A 11 4.71 2.06 17.65
N ALA A 12 5.80 2.83 17.61
CA ALA A 12 5.74 4.29 17.54
C ALA A 12 5.10 4.78 16.23
N VAL A 13 5.29 4.06 15.12
CA VAL A 13 4.59 4.34 13.85
C VAL A 13 3.08 4.15 14.03
N LEU A 14 2.63 3.04 14.63
CA LEU A 14 1.20 2.79 14.85
C LEU A 14 0.57 3.80 15.82
N GLN A 15 1.26 4.17 16.89
CA GLN A 15 0.79 5.18 17.84
C GLN A 15 0.62 6.55 17.18
N ALA A 16 1.57 6.96 16.33
CA ALA A 16 1.45 8.20 15.55
C ALA A 16 0.33 8.09 14.50
N LEU A 17 0.18 6.93 13.85
CA LEU A 17 -0.88 6.69 12.87
C LEU A 17 -2.27 6.76 13.50
N ALA A 18 -2.44 6.35 14.77
CA ALA A 18 -3.72 6.45 15.48
C ALA A 18 -4.17 7.91 15.61
N ILE A 19 -3.25 8.81 15.98
CA ILE A 19 -3.51 10.26 16.10
C ILE A 19 -3.88 10.83 14.73
N PHE A 20 -3.11 10.48 13.70
CA PHE A 20 -3.38 10.91 12.33
C PHE A 20 -4.75 10.42 11.84
N ALA A 21 -5.06 9.13 12.03
CA ALA A 21 -6.32 8.51 11.61
C ALA A 21 -7.52 9.21 12.26
N ALA A 22 -7.46 9.52 13.56
CA ALA A 22 -8.49 10.28 14.25
C ALA A 22 -8.72 11.66 13.61
N SER A 23 -7.64 12.39 13.31
CA SER A 23 -7.74 13.69 12.60
C SER A 23 -8.24 13.58 11.15
N ALA A 24 -8.10 12.39 10.52
CA ALA A 24 -8.66 12.07 9.21
C ALA A 24 -10.14 11.64 9.27
N GLY A 25 -10.76 11.69 10.45
CA GLY A 25 -12.15 11.31 10.66
C GLY A 25 -12.37 9.79 10.75
N PHE A 26 -11.33 9.00 11.00
CA PHE A 26 -11.51 7.62 11.43
C PHE A 26 -11.85 7.57 12.93
N SER A 27 -12.74 6.67 13.30
CA SER A 27 -12.88 6.23 14.69
C SER A 27 -11.74 5.29 15.05
N VAL A 28 -11.17 5.45 16.24
CA VAL A 28 -10.14 4.55 16.78
C VAL A 28 -10.82 3.55 17.70
N ASP A 29 -10.94 2.30 17.23
CA ASP A 29 -11.60 1.22 17.96
C ASP A 29 -10.70 0.54 18.98
N ASN A 30 -9.40 0.44 18.65
CA ASN A 30 -8.37 -0.08 19.54
C ASN A 30 -7.03 0.62 19.28
N ASN A 31 -6.27 0.93 20.33
CA ASN A 31 -4.90 1.44 20.22
C ASN A 31 -4.13 1.05 21.48
N ALA A 32 -3.71 -0.21 21.56
CA ALA A 32 -3.17 -0.78 22.78
C ALA A 32 -2.16 -1.91 22.51
N ALA A 33 -1.46 -2.33 23.57
CA ALA A 33 -0.56 -3.46 23.52
C ALA A 33 -1.30 -4.75 23.12
N TYR A 34 -0.71 -5.54 22.23
CA TYR A 34 -1.30 -6.79 21.74
C TYR A 34 -0.22 -7.82 21.43
N SER A 35 -0.34 -9.03 22.00
CA SER A 35 0.60 -10.15 21.78
C SER A 35 2.09 -9.73 21.92
N GLY A 36 2.38 -8.92 22.94
CA GLY A 36 3.70 -8.35 23.21
C GLY A 36 4.10 -7.17 22.33
N GLY A 37 3.40 -6.89 21.23
CA GLY A 37 3.60 -5.71 20.39
C GLY A 37 2.46 -4.71 20.53
N TRP A 38 1.91 -4.25 19.42
CA TRP A 38 0.88 -3.21 19.38
C TRP A 38 -0.18 -3.49 18.32
N TRP A 39 -1.43 -3.14 18.63
CA TRP A 39 -2.57 -3.23 17.71
C TRP A 39 -3.30 -1.90 17.64
N LEU A 40 -3.39 -1.36 16.43
CA LEU A 40 -4.25 -0.26 16.06
C LEU A 40 -5.42 -0.80 15.24
N ALA A 41 -6.66 -0.60 15.70
CA ALA A 41 -7.87 -0.82 14.92
C ALA A 41 -8.57 0.53 14.70
N VAL A 42 -8.94 0.81 13.46
CA VAL A 42 -9.64 2.04 13.09
C VAL A 42 -10.72 1.74 12.06
N HIS A 43 -11.76 2.57 12.01
CA HIS A 43 -12.75 2.50 10.95
C HIS A 43 -13.26 3.86 10.50
N LYS A 44 -13.76 3.90 9.27
CA LYS A 44 -14.50 5.03 8.70
C LYS A 44 -15.56 4.50 7.74
N GLY A 45 -16.83 4.73 8.07
CA GLY A 45 -17.93 4.05 7.41
C GLY A 45 -17.82 2.53 7.52
N ALA A 46 -17.96 1.80 6.42
CA ALA A 46 -17.85 0.34 6.37
C ALA A 46 -16.39 -0.18 6.24
N CYS A 47 -15.40 0.71 6.26
CA CYS A 47 -13.98 0.36 6.12
C CYS A 47 -13.35 0.13 7.49
N TYR A 48 -13.12 -1.12 7.89
CA TYR A 48 -12.40 -1.45 9.12
C TYR A 48 -10.99 -1.92 8.79
N LEU A 49 -10.00 -1.31 9.42
CA LEU A 49 -8.58 -1.57 9.21
C LEU A 49 -7.91 -1.92 10.53
N ASN A 50 -7.12 -2.99 10.52
CA ASN A 50 -6.32 -3.42 11.68
C ASN A 50 -4.85 -3.43 11.30
N PHE A 51 -4.03 -2.71 12.05
CA PHE A 51 -2.57 -2.68 11.91
C PHE A 51 -1.96 -3.30 13.16
N VAL A 52 -1.08 -4.27 12.97
CA VAL A 52 -0.50 -5.07 14.06
C VAL A 52 1.00 -5.20 13.87
N THR A 53 1.76 -4.94 14.93
CA THR A 53 3.18 -5.29 15.02
C THR A 53 3.38 -6.19 16.23
N PRO A 54 4.19 -7.25 16.18
CA PRO A 54 4.53 -8.03 17.36
C PRO A 54 5.66 -7.35 18.17
N SER A 55 5.98 -7.90 19.35
CA SER A 55 6.97 -7.36 20.30
C SER A 55 8.36 -7.12 19.72
N SER A 56 8.84 -8.04 18.90
CA SER A 56 10.19 -8.07 18.33
C SER A 56 10.19 -8.03 16.80
N GLY A 57 9.03 -7.74 16.19
CA GLY A 57 8.89 -7.75 14.74
C GLY A 57 9.38 -6.47 14.11
N ASN A 58 10.20 -6.61 13.07
CA ASN A 58 10.48 -5.53 12.13
C ASN A 58 9.45 -5.59 10.99
N TYR A 59 8.16 -5.55 11.33
CA TYR A 59 7.10 -5.53 10.33
C TYR A 59 5.80 -5.04 10.92
N ILE A 60 4.91 -4.54 10.06
CA ILE A 60 3.51 -4.27 10.39
C ILE A 60 2.65 -5.13 9.47
N THR A 61 1.72 -5.88 10.05
CA THR A 61 0.69 -6.60 9.30
C THR A 61 -0.59 -5.79 9.28
N VAL A 62 -1.21 -5.69 8.11
CA VAL A 62 -2.45 -4.97 7.87
C VAL A 62 -3.55 -5.95 7.50
N TYR A 63 -4.72 -5.80 8.12
CA TYR A 63 -5.94 -6.55 7.79
C TYR A 63 -7.06 -5.58 7.47
N GLY A 64 -7.83 -5.88 6.43
CA GLY A 64 -9.13 -5.27 6.19
C GLY A 64 -10.24 -6.14 6.78
N ALA A 65 -11.32 -5.55 7.25
CA ALA A 65 -12.47 -6.27 7.81
C ALA A 65 -13.77 -5.49 7.55
N THR A 66 -14.92 -6.12 7.79
CA THR A 66 -16.24 -5.48 7.66
C THR A 66 -16.87 -5.15 9.01
N GLY A 67 -16.11 -5.27 10.10
CA GLY A 67 -16.57 -4.93 11.45
C GLY A 67 -15.44 -5.06 12.47
N PHE A 68 -15.70 -4.52 13.67
CA PHE A 68 -14.80 -4.61 14.81
C PHE A 68 -15.47 -5.31 16.01
N ASN A 69 -14.76 -6.23 16.63
CA ASN A 69 -15.08 -6.86 17.90
C ASN A 69 -13.84 -6.87 18.79
N GLY A 70 -13.89 -6.15 19.91
CA GLY A 70 -12.77 -6.03 20.87
C GLY A 70 -12.41 -7.34 21.57
N SER A 71 -13.27 -8.36 21.52
CA SER A 71 -12.98 -9.70 22.04
C SER A 71 -12.35 -10.64 21.00
N SER A 72 -12.28 -10.23 19.73
CA SER A 72 -11.69 -11.02 18.65
C SER A 72 -10.26 -10.53 18.35
N ALA A 73 -9.39 -11.47 17.98
CA ALA A 73 -8.06 -11.13 17.47
C ALA A 73 -8.15 -10.30 16.17
N PRO A 74 -7.12 -9.53 15.78
CA PRO A 74 -7.10 -8.75 14.54
C PRO A 74 -7.37 -9.57 13.27
N SER A 75 -6.88 -10.81 13.22
CA SER A 75 -7.10 -11.75 12.11
C SER A 75 -8.44 -12.50 12.17
N ALA A 76 -9.21 -12.31 13.25
CA ALA A 76 -10.49 -12.97 13.49
C ALA A 76 -11.67 -11.98 13.50
N GLN A 77 -11.44 -10.76 12.98
CA GLN A 77 -12.49 -9.77 12.78
C GLN A 77 -13.49 -10.24 11.72
N ALA A 78 -14.69 -9.67 11.71
CA ALA A 78 -15.74 -10.05 10.76
C ALA A 78 -15.25 -9.89 9.31
N ASN A 79 -15.30 -10.98 8.53
CA ASN A 79 -14.78 -11.04 7.16
C ASN A 79 -13.34 -10.51 7.01
N SER A 80 -12.47 -10.77 7.99
CA SER A 80 -11.07 -10.36 7.93
C SER A 80 -10.38 -10.84 6.66
N SER A 81 -9.58 -9.97 6.06
CA SER A 81 -8.66 -10.34 4.99
C SER A 81 -7.57 -11.28 5.50
N PRO A 82 -6.84 -11.95 4.61
CA PRO A 82 -5.49 -12.40 4.92
C PRO A 82 -4.63 -11.22 5.37
N GLY A 83 -3.63 -11.49 6.20
CA GLY A 83 -2.69 -10.46 6.65
C GLY A 83 -1.74 -10.04 5.53
N THR A 84 -1.74 -8.75 5.19
CA THR A 84 -0.77 -8.14 4.28
C THR A 84 0.39 -7.60 5.09
N GLN A 85 1.62 -8.06 4.85
CA GLN A 85 2.76 -7.69 5.69
C GLN A 85 3.62 -6.63 5.02
N CYS A 86 4.03 -5.65 5.80
CA CYS A 86 5.00 -4.63 5.43
C CYS A 86 6.28 -4.91 6.19
N ASN A 87 7.35 -5.33 5.51
CA ASN A 87 8.63 -5.48 6.19
C ASN A 87 9.22 -4.10 6.49
N LEU A 88 9.60 -3.95 7.74
CA LEU A 88 10.37 -2.83 8.26
C LEU A 88 11.78 -3.36 8.60
N VAL A 89 12.69 -2.48 8.93
CA VAL A 89 13.97 -2.83 9.57
C VAL A 89 13.92 -2.43 11.04
N ALA A 90 14.93 -2.81 11.82
CA ALA A 90 15.06 -2.27 13.17
C ALA A 90 15.21 -0.75 13.10
N GLY A 91 14.43 -0.01 13.90
CA GLY A 91 14.52 1.45 13.95
C GLY A 91 15.85 1.95 14.56
N PRO A 92 16.05 3.28 14.64
CA PRO A 92 15.07 4.33 14.39
C PRO A 92 14.83 4.59 12.88
N TYR A 93 13.62 5.08 12.57
CA TYR A 93 13.24 5.49 11.21
C TYR A 93 13.46 6.98 11.03
N THR A 94 13.93 7.38 9.85
CA THR A 94 14.19 8.77 9.50
C THR A 94 12.89 9.59 9.55
N ALA A 95 11.83 9.06 8.94
CA ALA A 95 10.51 9.68 8.97
C ALA A 95 9.41 8.67 8.63
N TYR A 96 8.23 8.85 9.20
CA TYR A 96 6.99 8.40 8.59
C TYR A 96 6.37 9.55 7.77
N HIS A 97 5.56 9.19 6.79
CA HIS A 97 4.77 10.09 5.95
C HIS A 97 3.37 9.51 5.85
N PHE A 98 2.41 10.15 6.51
CA PHE A 98 1.02 9.72 6.52
C PHE A 98 0.18 10.60 5.58
N PHE A 99 -0.66 9.96 4.78
CA PHE A 99 -1.59 10.56 3.86
C PHE A 99 -2.98 9.99 4.11
N GLY A 100 -3.98 10.86 4.03
CA GLY A 100 -5.39 10.56 4.28
C GLY A 100 -6.25 11.69 3.72
N SER A 101 -7.56 11.59 3.91
CA SER A 101 -8.49 12.67 3.60
C SER A 101 -9.40 12.96 4.79
N SER A 102 -9.66 14.25 5.04
CA SER A 102 -10.70 14.70 5.96
C SER A 102 -12.11 14.65 5.34
N GLY A 103 -12.21 14.37 4.03
CA GLY A 103 -13.47 14.19 3.31
C GLY A 103 -14.13 12.83 3.57
N SER A 104 -15.01 12.39 2.66
CA SER A 104 -15.73 11.11 2.80
C SER A 104 -14.89 9.87 2.50
N ASP A 105 -13.78 10.03 1.75
CA ASP A 105 -12.92 8.90 1.42
C ASP A 105 -12.25 8.31 2.67
N ALA A 106 -12.28 6.97 2.76
CA ALA A 106 -11.72 6.22 3.87
C ALA A 106 -10.42 5.56 3.44
N TYR A 107 -9.29 6.24 3.59
CA TYR A 107 -7.97 5.62 3.37
C TYR A 107 -6.91 6.17 4.30
N LEU A 108 -5.89 5.33 4.51
CA LEU A 108 -4.63 5.65 5.16
C LEU A 108 -3.51 5.11 4.26
N HIS A 109 -2.73 6.01 3.67
CA HIS A 109 -1.49 5.64 2.99
C HIS A 109 -0.31 6.10 3.79
N VAL A 110 0.68 5.24 3.88
CA VAL A 110 1.84 5.41 4.73
C VAL A 110 3.08 5.07 3.92
N ALA A 111 4.06 5.96 3.94
CA ALA A 111 5.43 5.66 3.58
C ALA A 111 6.32 5.85 4.81
N VAL A 112 7.16 4.86 5.11
CA VAL A 112 8.15 4.95 6.20
C VAL A 112 9.55 4.93 5.60
N GLU A 113 10.31 5.99 5.82
CA GLU A 113 11.73 6.07 5.49
C GLU A 113 12.55 5.32 6.54
N VAL A 114 12.82 4.05 6.26
CA VAL A 114 13.49 3.10 7.16
C VAL A 114 15.02 3.25 7.17
N GLY A 115 15.55 3.98 6.19
CA GLY A 115 16.94 4.41 6.08
C GLY A 115 17.03 5.53 5.05
N ALA A 116 18.18 6.17 4.90
CA ALA A 116 18.33 7.31 4.00
C ALA A 116 17.86 6.97 2.56
N ASN A 117 16.74 7.56 2.13
CA ASN A 117 16.08 7.30 0.86
C ASN A 117 15.64 5.84 0.60
N VAL A 118 15.47 5.05 1.65
CA VAL A 118 14.92 3.68 1.61
C VAL A 118 13.56 3.70 2.30
N PHE A 119 12.53 3.29 1.59
CA PHE A 119 11.14 3.41 1.99
C PHE A 119 10.43 2.07 2.01
N THR A 120 9.42 1.96 2.87
CA THR A 120 8.42 0.90 2.80
C THR A 120 7.02 1.51 2.86
N HIS A 121 6.03 0.82 2.32
CA HIS A 121 4.68 1.36 2.13
C HIS A 121 3.62 0.49 2.77
N MET A 122 2.60 1.13 3.34
CA MET A 122 1.34 0.51 3.72
C MET A 122 0.22 1.39 3.19
N GLN A 123 -0.63 0.83 2.35
CA GLN A 123 -1.79 1.52 1.79
C GLN A 123 -3.01 0.67 2.12
N ALA A 124 -3.94 1.24 2.88
CA ALA A 124 -5.18 0.57 3.22
C ALA A 124 -6.34 1.55 3.18
N GLY A 125 -7.54 1.06 2.92
CA GLY A 125 -8.71 1.91 2.79
C GLY A 125 -9.82 1.29 1.99
N SER A 126 -10.78 2.12 1.59
CA SER A 126 -11.82 1.77 0.63
C SER A 126 -11.48 2.29 -0.76
N LEU A 127 -11.76 1.48 -1.77
CA LEU A 127 -11.75 1.95 -3.15
C LEU A 127 -12.85 3.00 -3.34
N ARG A 128 -12.61 3.98 -4.20
CA ARG A 128 -13.67 4.72 -4.87
C ARG A 128 -14.37 3.74 -5.81
N ALA A 129 -15.34 3.03 -5.26
CA ALA A 129 -15.99 1.91 -5.92
C ALA A 129 -16.79 2.38 -7.13
N ILE A 130 -16.89 1.51 -8.12
CA ILE A 130 -17.77 1.73 -9.28
C ILE A 130 -19.07 0.96 -9.09
N GLY A 131 -20.18 1.67 -9.24
CA GLY A 131 -21.51 1.16 -8.94
C GLY A 131 -21.77 1.04 -7.44
N GLY A 132 -22.73 0.19 -7.06
CA GLY A 132 -23.14 -0.02 -5.67
C GLY A 132 -22.32 -1.07 -4.91
N ALA A 133 -21.14 -1.44 -5.39
CA ALA A 133 -20.30 -2.43 -4.73
C ALA A 133 -19.75 -1.86 -3.42
N ALA A 134 -20.28 -2.31 -2.29
CA ALA A 134 -19.78 -1.97 -0.96
C ALA A 134 -19.99 -3.17 -0.01
N PRO A 135 -19.06 -3.44 0.92
CA PRO A 135 -17.76 -2.77 1.10
C PRO A 135 -16.75 -3.12 0.00
N CYS A 136 -15.85 -2.17 -0.32
CA CYS A 136 -14.72 -2.35 -1.24
C CYS A 136 -13.42 -1.96 -0.52
N ILE A 137 -12.79 -2.86 0.22
CA ILE A 137 -11.66 -2.58 1.11
C ILE A 137 -10.38 -3.11 0.47
N TYR A 138 -9.26 -2.41 0.60
CA TYR A 138 -7.96 -2.89 0.16
C TYR A 138 -6.92 -2.82 1.27
N THR A 139 -5.96 -3.74 1.21
CA THR A 139 -4.72 -3.72 1.99
C THR A 139 -3.57 -4.02 1.05
N GLN A 140 -2.59 -3.12 1.00
CA GLN A 140 -1.45 -3.19 0.11
C GLN A 140 -0.20 -2.78 0.87
N CYS A 141 0.82 -3.62 0.89
CA CYS A 141 2.08 -3.35 1.56
C CYS A 141 3.27 -3.63 0.65
N THR A 142 4.39 -3.00 0.95
CA THR A 142 5.68 -3.40 0.40
C THR A 142 6.28 -4.50 1.28
N GLN A 143 6.66 -5.62 0.65
CA GLN A 143 7.52 -6.63 1.28
C GLN A 143 8.67 -6.93 0.32
N TRP A 144 9.85 -6.45 0.66
CA TRP A 144 11.02 -6.63 -0.20
C TRP A 144 11.85 -7.83 0.24
N SER A 145 12.20 -8.71 -0.69
CA SER A 145 13.07 -9.86 -0.39
C SER A 145 14.44 -9.38 0.08
N THR A 146 14.82 -9.84 1.27
CA THR A 146 16.15 -9.66 1.84
C THR A 146 16.87 -10.99 1.94
N TYR A 147 18.18 -10.95 1.74
CA TYR A 147 19.11 -12.06 1.88
C TYR A 147 20.15 -11.70 2.92
N SER A 148 20.95 -12.69 3.36
CA SER A 148 22.02 -12.48 4.36
C SER A 148 22.97 -11.34 4.00
N ASN A 149 23.18 -11.08 2.70
CA ASN A 149 24.11 -10.07 2.20
C ASN A 149 23.47 -9.01 1.28
N GLY A 150 22.15 -8.80 1.31
CA GLY A 150 21.55 -7.72 0.54
C GLY A 150 20.08 -7.88 0.19
N TYR A 151 19.67 -7.26 -0.92
CA TYR A 151 18.29 -7.17 -1.38
C TYR A 151 18.10 -7.86 -2.73
N ALA A 152 16.87 -8.29 -3.01
CA ALA A 152 16.46 -8.63 -4.36
C ALA A 152 16.13 -7.36 -5.16
N SER A 153 17.11 -6.77 -5.85
CA SER A 153 16.90 -5.59 -6.70
C SER A 153 16.25 -5.96 -8.04
N TYR A 154 15.14 -6.70 -8.00
CA TYR A 154 14.34 -7.12 -9.15
C TYR A 154 12.91 -6.60 -9.01
N PRO A 155 12.64 -5.34 -9.37
CA PRO A 155 11.29 -4.81 -9.33
C PRO A 155 10.34 -5.43 -10.37
N GLU A 156 10.86 -6.20 -11.33
CA GLU A 156 10.08 -6.73 -12.46
C GLU A 156 9.95 -8.26 -12.48
N VAL A 157 10.54 -8.95 -11.49
CA VAL A 157 10.47 -10.41 -11.41
C VAL A 157 9.36 -10.82 -10.45
N ASP A 158 8.36 -11.50 -11.01
CA ASP A 158 7.20 -11.96 -10.24
C ASP A 158 7.60 -12.99 -9.18
N GLY A 159 7.05 -12.85 -7.97
CA GLY A 159 7.22 -13.81 -6.89
C GLY A 159 8.36 -13.53 -5.93
N ILE A 160 9.18 -12.50 -6.19
CA ILE A 160 10.34 -12.17 -5.35
C ILE A 160 10.04 -11.00 -4.41
N ASN A 161 9.42 -9.95 -4.93
CA ASN A 161 9.09 -8.75 -4.16
C ASN A 161 7.59 -8.53 -4.17
N GLN A 162 7.08 -8.00 -3.07
CA GLN A 162 5.73 -7.51 -2.94
C GLN A 162 5.72 -5.99 -3.06
N MET A 163 5.03 -5.50 -4.08
CA MET A 163 4.88 -4.11 -4.44
C MET A 163 3.39 -3.78 -4.43
N PRO A 164 2.93 -2.77 -3.68
CA PRO A 164 1.54 -2.33 -3.73
C PRO A 164 1.04 -2.17 -5.16
N TRP A 165 -0.10 -2.76 -5.49
CA TRP A 165 -0.71 -2.70 -6.83
C TRP A 165 0.13 -3.30 -7.97
N GLY A 166 1.18 -4.07 -7.66
CA GLY A 166 2.09 -4.66 -8.63
C GLY A 166 2.45 -6.09 -8.30
N PHE A 167 3.76 -6.38 -8.28
CA PHE A 167 4.29 -7.73 -8.05
C PHE A 167 3.97 -8.22 -6.65
N ASP A 168 3.68 -9.51 -6.52
CA ASP A 168 3.47 -10.16 -5.22
C ASP A 168 4.51 -11.24 -5.04
N GLN A 169 5.25 -11.16 -3.92
CA GLN A 169 5.99 -12.27 -3.37
C GLN A 169 5.00 -13.33 -2.86
N GLY A 170 5.35 -14.62 -2.92
CA GLY A 170 4.58 -15.64 -2.20
C GLY A 170 4.62 -15.38 -0.68
N THR A 171 3.46 -15.53 -0.02
CA THR A 171 3.08 -15.22 1.39
C THR A 171 2.94 -13.73 1.74
N GLY A 172 1.81 -13.32 2.36
CA GLY A 172 1.55 -11.93 2.81
C GLY A 172 0.64 -11.06 1.93
N PHE A 173 -0.39 -11.64 1.30
CA PHE A 173 -1.15 -11.11 0.15
C PHE A 173 -1.57 -9.64 0.21
N ASN A 174 -1.15 -8.86 -0.78
CA ASN A 174 -1.85 -7.65 -1.21
C ASN A 174 -3.26 -8.04 -1.69
N CYS A 175 -4.30 -7.45 -1.11
CA CYS A 175 -5.65 -7.89 -1.38
C CYS A 175 -6.67 -6.77 -1.47
N VAL A 176 -7.79 -7.11 -2.11
CA VAL A 176 -8.97 -6.27 -2.25
C VAL A 176 -10.19 -7.12 -1.93
N GLY A 177 -10.96 -6.70 -0.95
CA GLY A 177 -12.23 -7.27 -0.58
C GLY A 177 -13.35 -6.51 -1.25
N VAL A 178 -14.18 -7.19 -2.03
CA VAL A 178 -15.34 -6.58 -2.70
C VAL A 178 -16.53 -7.53 -2.69
N VAL A 179 -17.72 -6.97 -2.57
CA VAL A 179 -18.98 -7.70 -2.76
C VAL A 179 -19.22 -7.92 -4.25
N VAL A 180 -19.15 -9.17 -4.66
CA VAL A 180 -19.42 -9.63 -6.02
C VAL A 180 -20.52 -10.67 -5.96
N ASP A 181 -21.57 -10.50 -6.75
CA ASP A 181 -22.73 -11.39 -6.80
C ASP A 181 -23.39 -11.59 -5.42
N GLY A 182 -23.43 -10.53 -4.62
CA GLY A 182 -24.03 -10.54 -3.27
C GLY A 182 -23.11 -11.09 -2.16
N THR A 183 -21.91 -11.57 -2.49
CA THR A 183 -20.98 -12.16 -1.52
C THR A 183 -19.67 -11.38 -1.47
N MET A 184 -19.27 -10.98 -0.26
CA MET A 184 -17.94 -10.41 -0.01
C MET A 184 -16.87 -11.48 -0.25
N ARG A 185 -15.87 -11.19 -1.07
CA ARG A 185 -14.71 -12.06 -1.30
C ARG A 185 -13.44 -11.23 -1.30
N TRP A 186 -12.35 -11.85 -0.83
CA TRP A 186 -11.00 -11.28 -0.89
C TRP A 186 -10.27 -11.78 -2.13
N PHE A 187 -9.86 -10.85 -2.98
CA PHE A 187 -9.12 -11.07 -4.21
C PHE A 187 -7.66 -10.70 -3.99
N TYR A 188 -6.75 -11.53 -4.51
CA TYR A 188 -5.31 -11.32 -4.43
C TYR A 188 -4.64 -11.79 -5.71
N ARG A 189 -3.44 -11.30 -6.03
CA ARG A 189 -2.83 -11.49 -7.36
C ARG A 189 -2.61 -12.97 -7.70
N ARG A 190 -2.09 -13.74 -6.73
CA ARG A 190 -1.86 -15.19 -6.86
C ARG A 190 -3.06 -16.03 -6.42
N GLY A 191 -4.28 -15.48 -6.54
CA GLY A 191 -5.53 -16.18 -6.27
C GLY A 191 -5.76 -17.42 -7.11
N ALA A 192 -6.41 -18.42 -6.50
CA ALA A 192 -7.14 -19.41 -7.28
C ALA A 192 -8.26 -18.70 -8.05
N SER A 193 -8.54 -19.11 -9.28
CA SER A 193 -9.70 -18.61 -10.01
C SER A 193 -10.98 -19.17 -9.37
N PRO A 194 -12.05 -18.37 -9.12
CA PRO A 194 -12.23 -16.95 -9.46
C PRO A 194 -12.06 -15.99 -8.25
N SER A 195 -10.82 -15.83 -7.78
CA SER A 195 -10.43 -14.93 -6.68
C SER A 195 -9.15 -14.17 -6.99
N ARG A 196 -8.89 -13.90 -8.28
CA ARG A 196 -7.71 -13.18 -8.73
C ARG A 196 -7.91 -11.68 -8.78
N LEU A 197 -6.90 -10.98 -8.30
CA LEU A 197 -6.79 -9.53 -8.41
C LEU A 197 -6.02 -9.17 -9.69
N GLY A 198 -6.65 -8.36 -10.54
CA GLY A 198 -6.00 -7.70 -11.67
C GLY A 198 -5.64 -6.27 -11.29
N THR A 199 -4.35 -5.98 -11.24
CA THR A 199 -3.83 -4.61 -11.04
C THR A 199 -2.96 -4.18 -12.21
N VAL A 200 -2.65 -2.89 -12.19
CA VAL A 200 -2.10 -2.09 -13.28
C VAL A 200 -0.61 -2.30 -13.56
N TRP A 201 0.12 -2.88 -12.62
CA TRP A 201 1.57 -3.00 -12.69
C TRP A 201 1.97 -4.44 -12.98
N GLN A 202 1.58 -4.89 -14.17
CA GLN A 202 1.95 -6.18 -14.73
C GLN A 202 3.07 -5.99 -15.78
N PRO A 203 4.07 -6.90 -15.83
CA PRO A 203 5.05 -6.94 -16.91
C PRO A 203 4.37 -6.87 -18.28
N GLY A 204 4.74 -5.89 -19.09
CA GLY A 204 4.21 -5.75 -20.45
C GLY A 204 2.76 -5.26 -20.52
N GLY A 205 2.14 -4.91 -19.39
CA GLY A 205 0.81 -4.30 -19.35
C GLY A 205 0.82 -2.89 -19.93
N LEU A 206 -0.31 -2.46 -20.52
CA LEU A 206 -0.43 -1.16 -21.17
C LEU A 206 -0.05 -0.01 -20.23
N GLN A 207 -0.44 -0.09 -18.97
CA GLN A 207 -0.16 0.95 -17.97
C GLN A 207 1.30 1.02 -17.55
N GLN A 208 1.98 -0.13 -17.40
CA GLN A 208 3.43 -0.15 -17.20
C GLN A 208 4.14 0.49 -18.40
N ALA A 209 3.70 0.16 -19.62
CA ALA A 209 4.22 0.78 -20.84
C ALA A 209 3.98 2.30 -20.84
N THR A 210 2.80 2.78 -20.45
CA THR A 210 2.50 4.22 -20.33
C THR A 210 3.36 4.92 -19.28
N VAL A 211 3.49 4.35 -18.08
CA VAL A 211 4.32 4.91 -17.00
C VAL A 211 5.79 4.97 -17.44
N ASN A 212 6.28 3.97 -18.18
CA ASN A 212 7.63 3.93 -18.75
C ASN A 212 7.87 4.92 -19.90
N ARG A 213 6.82 5.54 -20.46
CA ARG A 213 6.96 6.68 -21.38
C ARG A 213 7.21 8.01 -20.66
N SER A 214 7.16 8.04 -19.33
CA SER A 214 7.53 9.24 -18.57
C SER A 214 9.06 9.44 -18.53
N PRO A 215 9.52 10.70 -18.47
CA PRO A 215 8.75 11.94 -18.41
C PRO A 215 8.16 12.34 -19.78
N ASN A 216 7.10 13.15 -19.77
CA ASN A 216 6.60 13.81 -20.97
C ASN A 216 7.71 14.68 -21.59
N THR A 217 8.01 14.49 -22.87
CA THR A 217 9.06 15.23 -23.57
C THR A 217 8.75 16.72 -23.73
N PHE A 218 7.48 17.13 -23.67
CA PHE A 218 7.08 18.53 -23.82
C PHE A 218 7.47 19.40 -22.63
N ASN A 219 7.27 18.92 -21.39
CA ASN A 219 7.45 19.72 -20.18
C ASN A 219 8.26 19.03 -19.07
N GLY A 220 8.78 17.82 -19.32
CA GLY A 220 9.58 17.06 -18.36
C GLY A 220 8.79 16.50 -17.18
N LEU A 221 7.47 16.72 -17.11
CA LEU A 221 6.64 16.21 -16.03
C LEU A 221 6.38 14.71 -16.20
N PRO A 222 6.37 13.95 -15.09
CA PRO A 222 6.01 12.55 -15.15
C PRO A 222 4.49 12.39 -15.30
N ILE A 223 4.05 11.25 -15.85
CA ILE A 223 2.64 10.91 -15.95
C ILE A 223 2.19 10.34 -14.60
N LEU A 224 1.17 10.95 -14.00
CA LEU A 224 0.52 10.46 -12.78
C LEU A 224 -0.67 9.59 -13.19
N LEU A 225 -0.48 8.27 -13.17
CA LEU A 225 -1.49 7.33 -13.64
C LEU A 225 -2.36 6.84 -12.48
N SER A 226 -3.68 6.77 -12.69
CA SER A 226 -4.59 6.14 -11.75
C SER A 226 -4.35 4.63 -11.64
N ILE A 227 -4.94 4.01 -10.63
CA ILE A 227 -4.77 2.58 -10.34
C ILE A 227 -6.12 1.87 -10.48
N PRO A 228 -6.57 1.55 -11.70
CA PRO A 228 -7.74 0.70 -11.87
C PRO A 228 -7.54 -0.67 -11.25
N VAL A 229 -8.50 -1.05 -10.41
CA VAL A 229 -8.55 -2.36 -9.75
C VAL A 229 -9.61 -3.21 -10.42
N CYS A 230 -9.20 -4.38 -10.89
CA CYS A 230 -10.09 -5.37 -11.48
C CYS A 230 -10.09 -6.66 -10.67
N VAL A 231 -11.23 -7.35 -10.61
CA VAL A 231 -11.35 -8.66 -9.94
C VAL A 231 -11.93 -9.70 -10.88
N GLU A 232 -11.45 -10.94 -10.79
CA GLU A 232 -11.97 -12.05 -11.58
C GLU A 232 -13.32 -12.51 -11.03
N ARG A 233 -14.42 -12.27 -11.77
CA ARG A 233 -15.78 -12.62 -11.29
C ARG A 233 -16.14 -14.08 -11.50
N ALA A 234 -15.60 -14.69 -12.56
CA ALA A 234 -15.91 -16.06 -12.96
C ALA A 234 -14.67 -16.75 -13.52
N VAL A 235 -14.68 -18.09 -13.45
CA VAL A 235 -13.60 -18.91 -14.01
C VAL A 235 -13.44 -18.61 -15.49
N GLY A 236 -12.19 -18.54 -15.94
CA GLY A 236 -11.86 -18.22 -17.33
C GLY A 236 -11.36 -16.80 -17.53
N ASN A 237 -10.78 -16.17 -16.50
CA ASN A 237 -10.14 -14.85 -16.60
C ASN A 237 -11.10 -13.74 -17.04
N ILE A 238 -12.35 -13.78 -16.56
CA ILE A 238 -13.33 -12.71 -16.80
C ILE A 238 -13.20 -11.70 -15.66
N TYR A 239 -12.59 -10.56 -15.96
CA TYR A 239 -12.34 -9.49 -15.01
C TYR A 239 -13.41 -8.40 -15.07
N SER A 240 -13.75 -7.85 -13.91
CA SER A 240 -14.56 -6.63 -13.81
C SER A 240 -13.82 -5.56 -13.05
N TYR A 241 -13.92 -4.34 -13.57
CA TYR A 241 -13.39 -3.15 -12.93
C TYR A 241 -14.25 -2.78 -11.73
N VAL A 242 -13.64 -2.63 -10.55
CA VAL A 242 -14.34 -2.38 -9.27
C VAL A 242 -14.09 -1.00 -8.68
N GLY A 243 -13.08 -0.27 -9.18
CA GLY A 243 -12.78 1.09 -8.73
C GLY A 243 -11.28 1.34 -8.60
N GLU A 244 -10.94 2.41 -7.89
CA GLU A 244 -9.55 2.85 -7.71
C GLU A 244 -9.30 3.27 -6.25
N PRO A 245 -8.08 3.10 -5.72
CA PRO A 245 -7.71 3.74 -4.46
C PRO A 245 -7.70 5.27 -4.62
N ALA A 246 -8.27 5.96 -3.64
CA ALA A 246 -8.27 7.42 -3.58
C ALA A 246 -6.84 7.96 -3.45
N ASP A 247 -6.51 9.04 -4.15
CA ASP A 247 -5.35 9.91 -3.84
C ASP A 247 -3.95 9.25 -3.79
N VAL A 248 -3.79 8.14 -4.50
CA VAL A 248 -2.49 7.54 -4.88
C VAL A 248 -2.41 7.35 -6.39
N ARG A 249 -1.23 7.58 -6.96
CA ARG A 249 -0.94 7.42 -8.39
C ARG A 249 0.34 6.64 -8.60
N LEU A 250 0.39 5.88 -9.68
CA LEU A 250 1.65 5.34 -10.16
C LEU A 250 2.41 6.40 -10.93
N ILE A 251 3.73 6.36 -10.77
CA ILE A 251 4.62 7.31 -11.40
C ILE A 251 5.96 6.65 -11.69
N ASN A 252 6.57 7.05 -12.80
CA ASN A 252 7.99 6.80 -13.03
C ASN A 252 8.74 8.06 -12.60
N MET A 253 9.52 7.94 -11.53
CA MET A 253 10.22 9.04 -10.88
C MET A 253 11.58 9.37 -11.53
N LYS A 254 11.82 9.04 -12.81
CA LYS A 254 13.11 9.25 -13.47
C LYS A 254 13.66 10.67 -13.26
N ASN A 255 12.81 11.68 -13.38
CA ASN A 255 13.16 13.09 -13.20
C ASN A 255 12.83 13.67 -11.81
N ASN A 256 12.43 12.84 -10.86
CA ASN A 256 12.09 13.26 -9.49
C ASN A 256 12.98 12.57 -8.47
N ASN A 257 13.37 13.28 -7.43
CA ASN A 257 14.00 12.71 -6.26
C ASN A 257 12.93 12.23 -5.26
N PRO A 258 13.27 11.30 -4.35
CA PRO A 258 12.39 10.94 -3.25
C PRO A 258 11.96 12.20 -2.47
N LYS A 259 10.68 12.26 -2.11
CA LYS A 259 10.01 13.37 -1.40
C LYS A 259 9.77 14.64 -2.21
N ASP A 260 10.13 14.68 -3.50
CA ASP A 260 9.76 15.77 -4.41
C ASP A 260 8.24 15.96 -4.46
N GLU A 261 7.83 17.20 -4.71
CA GLU A 261 6.43 17.58 -4.84
C GLU A 261 6.12 17.98 -6.28
N ILE A 262 4.99 17.49 -6.81
CA ILE A 262 4.46 17.80 -8.13
C ILE A 262 3.12 18.50 -7.93
N THR A 263 2.96 19.69 -8.51
CA THR A 263 1.71 20.45 -8.43
C THR A 263 0.97 20.40 -9.76
N ILE A 264 -0.30 20.00 -9.73
CA ILE A 264 -1.21 19.97 -10.89
C ILE A 264 -2.49 20.69 -10.49
N GLY A 265 -2.70 21.91 -11.02
CA GLY A 265 -3.80 22.75 -10.58
C GLY A 265 -3.71 23.05 -9.07
N SER A 266 -4.76 22.74 -8.31
CA SER A 266 -4.79 22.86 -6.86
C SER A 266 -4.09 21.72 -6.12
N ASP A 267 -3.75 20.63 -6.79
CA ASP A 267 -3.34 19.40 -6.13
C ASP A 267 -1.82 19.30 -6.02
N THR A 268 -1.33 18.97 -4.84
CA THR A 268 0.09 18.71 -4.59
C THR A 268 0.29 17.23 -4.30
N TRP A 269 1.16 16.60 -5.06
CA TRP A 269 1.49 15.18 -4.98
C TRP A 269 2.92 15.00 -4.51
N LYS A 270 3.14 14.15 -3.51
CA LYS A 270 4.48 13.85 -2.96
C LYS A 270 4.95 12.48 -3.43
N VAL A 271 6.16 12.42 -3.98
CA VAL A 271 6.67 11.23 -4.69
C VAL A 271 7.59 10.40 -3.80
N PHE A 272 7.41 9.08 -3.82
CA PHE A 272 8.25 8.14 -3.09
C PHE A 272 8.57 6.92 -3.96
N PRO A 273 9.83 6.44 -3.98
CA PRO A 273 10.15 5.18 -4.64
C PRO A 273 9.42 4.02 -3.96
N VAL A 274 9.17 2.92 -4.67
CA VAL A 274 8.57 1.72 -4.07
C VAL A 274 9.45 1.15 -2.94
N ILE A 275 10.78 1.17 -3.12
CA ILE A 275 11.74 0.98 -2.02
C ILE A 275 12.86 2.01 -2.04
N ALA A 276 13.55 2.16 -3.17
CA ALA A 276 14.66 3.10 -3.31
C ALA A 276 14.90 3.42 -4.79
N LYS A 277 15.20 4.69 -5.09
CA LYS A 277 15.57 5.11 -6.44
C LYS A 277 17.03 4.76 -6.69
N ASN A 278 17.27 3.71 -7.48
CA ASN A 278 18.62 3.23 -7.76
C ASN A 278 18.65 2.53 -9.13
N PRO A 279 19.59 2.85 -10.04
CA PRO A 279 19.65 2.22 -11.36
C PRO A 279 20.04 0.72 -11.32
N ASN A 280 20.61 0.23 -10.22
CA ASN A 280 21.07 -1.15 -10.09
C ASN A 280 19.90 -2.12 -9.92
N VAL A 281 19.25 -2.44 -11.03
CA VAL A 281 18.25 -3.51 -11.13
C VAL A 281 18.86 -4.80 -11.67
N ASN A 282 18.13 -5.89 -11.48
CA ASN A 282 18.48 -7.23 -11.91
C ASN A 282 19.69 -7.83 -11.17
N VAL A 283 19.77 -7.57 -9.86
CA VAL A 283 20.86 -8.06 -8.99
C VAL A 283 20.30 -8.73 -7.75
N PHE A 284 20.66 -9.99 -7.53
CA PHE A 284 20.43 -10.69 -6.27
C PHE A 284 21.54 -10.32 -5.30
N ASN A 285 21.24 -10.29 -3.99
CA ASN A 285 22.18 -9.87 -2.96
C ASN A 285 22.77 -8.47 -3.24
N SER A 286 21.97 -7.55 -3.78
CA SER A 286 22.42 -6.18 -3.97
C SER A 286 22.66 -5.53 -2.61
N PRO A 287 23.82 -4.89 -2.35
CA PRO A 287 24.05 -4.19 -1.08
C PRO A 287 23.12 -2.99 -0.90
N ASN A 288 22.53 -2.51 -1.99
CA ASN A 288 21.58 -1.39 -2.00
C ASN A 288 20.23 -1.85 -2.59
N PRO A 289 19.10 -1.60 -1.92
CA PRO A 289 17.80 -1.90 -2.50
C PRO A 289 17.55 -1.04 -3.74
N SER A 290 16.74 -1.55 -4.66
CA SER A 290 16.37 -0.81 -5.86
C SER A 290 14.97 -1.18 -6.32
N SER A 291 14.15 -0.15 -6.52
CA SER A 291 12.97 -0.21 -7.37
C SER A 291 13.17 0.56 -8.67
N SER A 292 14.38 0.75 -9.18
CA SER A 292 14.61 1.59 -10.38
C SER A 292 13.98 2.98 -10.22
N ASN A 293 13.15 3.39 -11.17
CA ASN A 293 12.34 4.61 -11.14
C ASN A 293 10.88 4.36 -10.76
N TYR A 294 10.57 3.19 -10.23
CA TYR A 294 9.22 2.83 -9.84
C TYR A 294 8.84 3.50 -8.52
N ALA A 295 7.69 4.18 -8.52
CA ALA A 295 7.28 5.04 -7.43
C ALA A 295 5.75 5.18 -7.31
N TYR A 296 5.34 5.69 -6.15
CA TYR A 296 4.00 6.19 -5.89
C TYR A 296 4.04 7.70 -5.68
N ALA A 297 3.00 8.38 -6.14
CA ALA A 297 2.70 9.75 -5.79
C ALA A 297 1.45 9.78 -4.90
N TYR A 298 1.56 10.33 -3.69
CA TYR A 298 0.44 10.48 -2.76
C TYR A 298 -0.01 11.92 -2.70
N ARG A 299 -1.32 12.19 -2.75
CA ARG A 299 -1.84 13.55 -2.67
C ARG A 299 -1.70 14.09 -1.25
N LYS A 300 -1.02 15.22 -1.10
CA LYS A 300 -0.68 15.85 0.19
C LYS A 300 -1.86 16.64 0.76
N ASN A 301 -2.61 17.33 -0.11
CA ASN A 301 -3.67 18.27 0.25
C ASN A 301 -5.09 17.75 -0.09
N ALA A 302 -5.28 16.43 -0.01
CA ALA A 302 -6.59 15.78 -0.08
C ALA A 302 -7.51 16.07 1.12
#